data_AF-A6WWJ4-F1
#
_entry.id   AF-A6WWJ4-F1
#
_cell.length_a   1.000
_cell.length_b   1.000
_cell.length_c   1.000
_cell.angle_alpha   90.00
_cell.angle_beta   90.00
_cell.angle_gamma   90.00
#
_symmetry.space_group_name_H-M   'P 1'
#
loop_
_entity.id
_entity.type
_entity.pdbx_description
1 polymer ?
#
loop_
_entity_poly.entity_id
_entity_poly.type
_entity_poly.pdbx_seq_one_letter_code
_entity_poly.pdbx_strand_id
1 'polypeptide(L)'
;MHGVITHFLCDRNQLSREEIRQATGYGLEDVAAVMRALATIAEGVDISFRTRPMLSDVADEMVLEAALNGQAEAIVTHNVKDFRPALGLGMTVITPGEIVRRLNT
;
A
#
# COMPACT_ATOMS: atom_id res chain seq x y z
N MET A 1 -11.84 6.64 17.42
CA MET A 1 -10.59 7.32 16.98
C MET A 1 -10.30 6.74 15.60
N HIS A 2 -10.62 7.50 14.55
CA HIS A 2 -10.73 6.99 13.18
C HIS A 2 -9.34 6.72 12.61
N GLY A 3 -8.89 5.47 12.63
CA GLY A 3 -7.73 5.01 11.88
C GLY A 3 -8.23 4.31 10.63
N VAL A 4 -8.74 5.07 9.66
CA VAL A 4 -9.17 4.50 8.38
C VAL A 4 -7.94 4.46 7.48
N ILE A 5 -7.41 3.26 7.25
CA ILE A 5 -6.46 3.02 6.16
C ILE A 5 -7.31 3.06 4.89
N THR A 6 -7.56 4.26 4.35
CA THR A 6 -8.62 4.44 3.35
C THR A 6 -8.23 3.91 1.97
N HIS A 7 -6.94 3.68 1.67
CA HIS A 7 -6.51 3.35 0.31
C HIS A 7 -5.45 2.23 0.28
N PHE A 8 -5.80 1.09 -0.34
CA PHE A 8 -4.94 -0.07 -0.50
C PHE A 8 -4.60 -0.27 -1.99
N LEU A 9 -3.35 -0.02 -2.35
CA LEU A 9 -2.78 -0.45 -3.62
C LEU A 9 -1.90 -1.66 -3.36
N CYS A 10 -2.36 -2.82 -3.79
CA CYS A 10 -1.54 -4.03 -3.75
C CYS A 10 -1.40 -4.60 -5.15
N ASP A 11 -0.14 -4.67 -5.59
CA ASP A 11 0.20 -5.41 -6.78
C ASP A 11 0.09 -6.91 -6.48
N ARG A 12 -0.86 -7.55 -7.18
CA ARG A 12 -1.08 -9.01 -7.17
C ARG A 12 0.22 -9.79 -7.37
N ASN A 13 1.17 -9.24 -8.11
CA ASN A 13 2.40 -9.90 -8.52
C ASN A 13 3.41 -10.07 -7.37
N GLN A 14 3.34 -9.26 -6.30
CA GLN A 14 4.21 -9.43 -5.14
C GLN A 14 3.75 -10.57 -4.24
N LEU A 15 2.47 -10.61 -3.86
CA LEU A 15 1.94 -11.65 -2.96
C LEU A 15 1.88 -13.03 -3.61
N SER A 16 1.84 -13.12 -4.94
CA SER A 16 1.92 -14.39 -5.65
C SER A 16 3.33 -14.96 -5.79
N ARG A 17 4.37 -14.24 -5.34
CA ARG A 17 5.76 -14.74 -5.43
C ARG A 17 5.92 -16.02 -4.64
N GLU A 18 6.59 -16.99 -5.26
CA GLU A 18 6.78 -18.32 -4.69
C GLU A 18 7.48 -18.27 -3.32
N GLU A 19 8.43 -17.36 -3.13
CA GLU A 19 9.12 -17.15 -1.85
C GLU A 19 8.15 -16.78 -0.71
N ILE A 20 7.15 -15.94 -0.97
CA ILE A 20 6.15 -15.54 0.04
C ILE A 20 5.16 -16.66 0.30
N ARG A 21 4.77 -17.41 -0.74
CA ARG A 21 3.89 -18.57 -0.63
C ARG A 21 4.52 -19.69 0.19
N GLN A 22 5.80 -19.99 -0.05
CA GLN A 22 6.55 -21.00 0.68
C GLN A 22 6.79 -20.61 2.15
N ALA A 23 7.01 -19.32 2.42
CA ALA A 23 7.21 -18.83 3.79
C ALA A 23 5.93 -18.83 4.64
N THR A 24 4.75 -18.74 4.00
CA THR A 24 3.45 -18.61 4.70
C THR A 24 2.59 -19.86 4.65
N GLY A 25 2.88 -20.79 3.73
CA GLY A 25 2.09 -22.01 3.52
C GLY A 25 0.79 -21.80 2.73
N TYR A 26 0.52 -20.58 2.24
CA TYR A 26 -0.73 -20.24 1.56
C TYR A 26 -0.71 -20.52 0.04
N GLY A 27 -1.81 -21.07 -0.45
CA GLY A 27 -2.10 -21.32 -1.87
C GLY A 27 -2.40 -20.05 -2.67
N LEU A 28 -2.42 -20.15 -4.02
CA LEU A 28 -2.68 -18.98 -4.87
C LEU A 28 -4.12 -18.51 -4.69
N GLU A 29 -5.01 -19.46 -4.38
CA GLU A 29 -6.40 -19.19 -4.04
C GLU A 29 -6.55 -18.41 -2.73
N ASP A 30 -5.75 -18.73 -1.71
CA ASP A 30 -5.74 -18.00 -0.43
C ASP A 30 -5.29 -16.55 -0.65
N VAL A 31 -4.19 -16.36 -1.39
CA VAL A 31 -3.70 -15.02 -1.76
C VAL A 31 -4.77 -14.25 -2.52
N ALA A 32 -5.43 -14.89 -3.50
CA ALA A 32 -6.51 -14.26 -4.25
C ALA A 32 -7.72 -13.93 -3.38
N ALA A 33 -8.04 -14.76 -2.39
CA ALA A 33 -9.14 -14.52 -1.45
C ALA A 33 -8.85 -13.32 -0.55
N VAL A 34 -7.65 -13.21 0.00
CA VAL A 34 -7.20 -12.04 0.79
C VAL A 34 -7.26 -10.78 -0.07
N MET A 35 -6.74 -10.84 -1.29
CA MET A 35 -6.78 -9.70 -2.22
C MET A 35 -8.20 -9.25 -2.53
N ARG A 36 -9.13 -10.18 -2.73
CA ARG A 36 -10.55 -9.85 -2.91
C ARG A 36 -11.14 -9.21 -1.67
N ALA A 37 -10.87 -9.76 -0.49
CA ALA A 37 -11.36 -9.20 0.77
C ALA A 37 -10.85 -7.76 0.99
N LEU A 38 -9.56 -7.51 0.71
CA LEU A 38 -8.99 -6.16 0.79
C LEU A 38 -9.60 -5.22 -0.24
N ALA A 39 -9.84 -5.69 -1.47
CA ALA A 39 -10.51 -4.89 -2.49
C ALA A 39 -11.96 -4.53 -2.13
N THR A 40 -12.67 -5.37 -1.36
CA THR A 40 -14.05 -5.05 -0.94
C THR A 40 -14.14 -3.93 0.11
N ILE A 41 -13.05 -3.65 0.82
CA ILE A 41 -12.99 -2.59 1.83
C ILE A 41 -12.21 -1.36 1.37
N ALA A 42 -11.49 -1.46 0.25
CA ALA A 42 -10.70 -0.38 -0.30
C ALA A 42 -11.60 0.65 -1.02
N GLU A 43 -11.29 1.93 -0.86
CA GLU A 43 -11.89 2.99 -1.66
C GLU A 43 -11.10 3.18 -2.97
N GLY A 44 -11.83 3.29 -4.08
CA GLY A 44 -11.22 3.57 -5.39
C GLY A 44 -10.86 5.04 -5.50
N VAL A 45 -9.66 5.34 -5.99
CA VAL A 45 -9.20 6.73 -6.21
C VAL A 45 -9.17 7.03 -7.69
N ASP A 46 -9.96 8.03 -8.11
CA ASP A 46 -9.86 8.58 -9.46
C ASP A 46 -8.63 9.51 -9.55
N ILE A 47 -7.64 9.08 -10.33
CA ILE A 47 -6.43 9.87 -10.57
C ILE A 47 -6.73 10.91 -11.65
N SER A 48 -7.09 12.11 -11.21
CA SER A 48 -7.45 13.23 -12.10
C SER A 48 -6.23 14.01 -12.61
N PHE A 49 -5.11 13.95 -11.89
CA PHE A 49 -3.86 14.63 -12.24
C PHE A 49 -2.66 13.75 -11.93
N ARG A 50 -1.67 13.76 -12.83
CA ARG A 50 -0.36 13.12 -12.62
C ARG A 50 0.59 14.11 -11.97
N THR A 51 1.33 13.65 -10.96
CA THR A 51 2.34 14.46 -10.29
C THR A 51 3.63 14.48 -11.10
N ARG A 52 4.50 15.48 -10.88
CA ARG A 52 5.89 15.35 -11.36
C ARG A 52 6.52 14.14 -10.67
N PRO A 53 7.33 13.31 -11.35
CA PRO A 53 8.00 12.20 -10.70
C PRO A 53 8.78 12.66 -9.46
N MET A 54 8.53 12.01 -8.34
CA MET A 54 9.14 12.30 -7.04
C MET A 54 9.90 11.10 -6.46
N LEU A 55 9.51 9.89 -6.84
CA LEU A 55 10.12 8.65 -6.40
C LEU A 55 11.28 8.26 -7.32
N SER A 56 12.19 7.45 -6.78
CA SER A 56 13.31 6.92 -7.57
C SER A 56 12.89 5.76 -8.47
N ASP A 57 11.87 4.99 -8.05
CA ASP A 57 11.23 3.96 -8.86
C ASP A 57 9.96 4.50 -9.50
N VAL A 58 9.94 4.52 -10.83
CA VAL A 58 8.80 5.00 -11.62
C VAL A 58 7.58 4.09 -11.47
N ALA A 59 7.77 2.79 -11.18
CA ALA A 59 6.66 1.86 -10.99
C ALA A 59 5.87 2.18 -9.71
N ASP A 60 6.54 2.75 -8.70
CA ASP A 60 5.94 3.09 -7.41
C ASP A 60 5.22 4.45 -7.43
N GLU A 61 5.40 5.27 -8.47
CA GLU A 61 4.76 6.59 -8.61
C GLU A 61 3.23 6.49 -8.53
N MET A 62 2.64 5.45 -9.14
CA MET A 62 1.20 5.25 -9.11
C MET A 62 0.65 5.08 -7.69
N VAL A 63 1.46 4.54 -6.77
CA VAL A 63 1.09 4.37 -5.35
C VAL A 63 1.08 5.73 -4.65
N LEU A 64 2.09 6.57 -4.89
CA LEU A 64 2.14 7.92 -4.36
C LEU A 64 0.99 8.79 -4.91
N GLU A 65 0.74 8.73 -6.22
CA GLU A 65 -0.34 9.47 -6.86
C GLU A 65 -1.71 9.10 -6.29
N ALA A 66 -1.98 7.81 -6.14
CA ALA A 66 -3.23 7.35 -5.55
C ALA A 66 -3.36 7.76 -4.08
N ALA A 67 -2.28 7.68 -3.30
CA ALA A 67 -2.28 8.15 -1.91
C ALA A 67 -2.63 9.66 -1.84
N LEU A 68 -2.08 10.48 -2.74
CA LEU A 68 -2.32 11.92 -2.75
C LEU A 68 -3.74 12.26 -3.20
N ASN A 69 -4.20 11.66 -4.31
CA ASN A 69 -5.55 11.88 -4.82
C ASN A 69 -6.63 11.33 -3.86
N GLY A 70 -6.33 10.23 -3.17
CA GLY A 70 -7.19 9.64 -2.13
C GLY A 70 -7.05 10.29 -0.76
N GLN A 71 -6.24 11.34 -0.61
CA GLN A 71 -6.01 12.01 0.68
C GLN A 71 -5.61 11.03 1.80
N ALA A 72 -4.82 10.02 1.47
CA ALA A 72 -4.40 9.00 2.41
C ALA A 72 -3.50 9.60 3.51
N GLU A 73 -3.75 9.21 4.76
CA GLU A 73 -2.95 9.65 5.91
C GLU A 73 -1.57 8.97 5.95
N ALA A 74 -1.46 7.76 5.39
CA ALA A 74 -0.24 6.96 5.40
C ALA A 74 -0.10 6.07 4.16
N ILE A 75 1.16 5.86 3.75
CA ILE A 75 1.58 4.81 2.84
C ILE A 75 2.17 3.66 3.66
N VAL A 76 1.57 2.48 3.55
CA VAL A 76 2.05 1.26 4.22
C VAL A 76 2.85 0.43 3.23
N THR A 77 4.17 0.32 3.42
CA THR A 77 5.06 -0.40 2.48
C THR A 77 6.28 -0.99 3.18
N HIS A 78 6.81 -2.09 2.66
CA HIS A 78 8.14 -2.57 3.05
C HIS A 78 9.27 -1.74 2.41
N ASN A 79 9.00 -1.05 1.29
CA ASN A 79 9.97 -0.20 0.58
C ASN A 79 10.01 1.24 1.13
N VAL A 80 10.16 1.39 2.45
CA VAL A 80 10.08 2.71 3.12
C VAL A 80 11.08 3.71 2.56
N LYS A 81 12.26 3.24 2.12
CA LYS A 81 13.34 4.09 1.61
C LYS A 81 12.90 4.87 0.37
N ASP A 82 12.26 4.19 -0.58
CA ASP A 82 11.96 4.78 -1.88
C ASP A 82 10.78 5.76 -1.78
N PHE A 83 9.88 5.55 -0.79
CA PHE A 83 8.77 6.44 -0.48
C PHE A 83 9.12 7.61 0.45
N ARG A 84 10.39 7.77 0.87
CA ARG A 84 10.82 8.92 1.69
C ARG A 84 10.39 10.30 1.17
N PRO A 85 10.34 10.58 -0.15
CA PRO A 85 9.83 11.86 -0.66
C PRO A 85 8.40 12.19 -0.19
N ALA A 86 7.56 11.18 0.08
CA ALA A 86 6.19 11.37 0.57
C ALA A 86 6.14 12.04 1.95
N LEU A 87 7.19 11.91 2.77
CA LEU A 87 7.28 12.61 4.07
C LEU A 87 7.27 14.13 3.89
N GLY A 88 7.85 14.64 2.80
CA GLY A 88 7.84 16.07 2.47
C GLY A 88 6.46 16.59 2.05
N LEU A 89 5.53 15.68 1.73
CA LEU A 89 4.14 15.97 1.40
C LEU A 89 3.21 15.84 2.62
N GLY A 90 3.76 15.61 3.81
CA GLY A 90 3.00 15.47 5.05
C GLY A 90 2.41 14.08 5.29
N MET A 91 2.74 13.09 4.46
CA MET A 91 2.28 11.71 4.63
C MET A 91 3.16 10.94 5.61
N THR A 92 2.56 9.95 6.27
CA THR A 92 3.30 8.97 7.07
C THR A 92 3.71 7.79 6.19
N VAL A 93 4.97 7.35 6.25
CA VAL A 93 5.43 6.12 5.57
C VAL A 93 5.84 5.10 6.64
N ILE A 94 5.12 3.97 6.69
CA ILE A 94 5.29 2.93 7.73
C ILE A 94 5.26 1.53 7.14
N THR A 95 5.80 0.57 7.86
CA THR A 95 5.76 -0.85 7.47
C THR A 95 4.45 -1.53 7.86
N PRO A 96 4.04 -2.62 7.16
CA PRO A 96 2.90 -3.43 7.57
C PRO A 96 2.96 -3.92 9.04
N GLY A 97 4.15 -4.28 9.52
CA GLY A 97 4.33 -4.70 10.91
C GLY A 97 4.09 -3.57 11.92
N GLU A 98 4.42 -2.33 11.58
CA GLU A 98 4.17 -1.18 12.44
C GLU A 98 2.69 -0.82 12.52
N ILE A 99 1.96 -0.85 11.40
CA ILE A 99 0.53 -0.53 11.42
C ILE A 99 -0.26 -1.57 12.22
N VAL A 100 0.06 -2.87 12.09
CA VAL A 100 -0.57 -3.93 12.88
C VAL A 100 -0.33 -3.72 14.37
N ARG A 101 0.88 -3.34 14.78
CA ARG A 101 1.16 -3.01 16.20
C ARG A 101 0.33 -1.84 16.71
N ARG A 102 0.10 -0.81 15.88
CA ARG A 102 -0.75 0.34 16.23
C ARG A 102 -2.23 -0.01 16.34
N LEU A 103 -2.72 -0.92 15.50
CA LEU A 103 -4.13 -1.35 15.51
C LEU A 103 -4.46 -2.30 16.68
N ASN A 104 -3.47 -3.03 17.19
CA ASN A 104 -3.62 -3.96 18.31
C ASN A 104 -3.50 -3.28 19.70
N THR A 105 -3.43 -1.94 19.75
CA THR A 105 -3.36 -1.15 20.99
C THR A 105 -4.63 -0.32 21.14
#